data_AF-A0A1G0AG21-F1
#
_entry.id   AF-A0A1G0AG21-F1
#
_cell.length_a   1.000
_cell.length_b   1.000
_cell.length_c   1.000
_cell.angle_alpha   90.00
_cell.angle_beta   90.00
_cell.angle_gamma   90.00
#
_symmetry.space_group_name_H-M   'P 1'
#
loop_
_entity.id
_entity.type
_entity.pdbx_description
1 polymer ?
#
loop_
_entity_poly.entity_id
_entity_poly.type
_entity_poly.pdbx_seq_one_letter_code
_entity_poly.pdbx_strand_id
1 'polypeptide(L)' 'MYTTTSRSLAVVGVAEDLERAEALSEEALAFVSGTFYARRDIGKPEVVRAKAERMERIRSRVPG' A
#
# COMPACT_ATOMS: atom_id res chain seq x y z
N MET A 1 2.19 -6.81 30.53
CA MET A 1 1.90 -6.84 29.08
C MET A 1 3.19 -7.16 28.36
N TYR A 2 3.24 -8.29 27.64
CA TYR A 2 4.41 -8.65 26.82
C TYR A 2 4.11 -8.26 25.37
N THR A 3 4.89 -7.36 24.80
CA THR A 3 4.78 -7.04 23.37
C THR A 3 5.55 -8.12 22.60
N THR A 4 4.86 -8.88 21.76
CA THR A 4 5.55 -9.70 20.75
C THR A 4 6.14 -8.77 19.71
N THR A 5 7.36 -9.04 19.25
CA THR A 5 7.97 -8.24 18.18
C THR A 5 7.15 -8.46 16.91
N SER A 6 6.39 -7.44 16.50
CA SER A 6 5.64 -7.50 15.24
C SER A 6 6.64 -7.54 14.08
N ARG A 7 6.56 -8.57 13.23
CA ARG A 7 7.29 -8.65 11.97
C ARG A 7 6.34 -8.24 10.85
N SER A 8 6.42 -7.00 10.42
CA SER A 8 5.69 -6.49 9.25
C SER A 8 6.64 -6.35 8.06
N LEU A 9 6.10 -6.55 6.86
CA LEU A 9 6.80 -6.33 5.60
C LEU A 9 5.88 -5.52 4.68
N ALA A 10 6.47 -4.81 3.72
CA ALA A 10 5.76 -4.11 2.67
C ALA A 10 6.33 -4.52 1.32
N VAL A 11 5.45 -4.78 0.36
CA VAL A 11 5.78 -5.06 -1.03
C VAL A 11 5.14 -3.98 -1.89
N VAL A 12 5.90 -3.45 -2.85
CA VAL A 12 5.43 -2.41 -3.77
C VAL A 12 5.73 -2.87 -5.18
N GLY A 13 4.69 -3.05 -5.99
CA GLY A 13 4.85 -3.23 -7.43
C GLY A 13 5.05 -1.87 -8.10
N VAL A 14 5.95 -1.82 -9.07
CA VAL A 14 6.26 -0.61 -9.85
C VAL A 14 5.97 -0.92 -11.32
N ALA A 15 5.03 -0.18 -11.91
CA ALA A 15 4.60 -0.35 -13.29
C ALA A 15 4.07 0.98 -13.84
N GLU A 16 3.67 0.98 -15.12
CA GLU A 16 3.11 2.15 -15.81
C GLU A 16 1.67 2.47 -15.36
N ASP A 17 0.95 1.48 -14.82
CA ASP A 17 -0.41 1.62 -14.33
C ASP A 17 -0.62 0.87 -12.99
N LEU A 18 -1.70 1.24 -12.30
CA LEU A 18 -2.01 0.72 -10.96
C LEU A 18 -2.39 -0.77 -10.97
N GLU A 19 -3.04 -1.26 -12.02
CA GLU A 19 -3.46 -2.65 -12.12
C GLU A 19 -2.24 -3.57 -12.25
N ARG A 20 -1.30 -3.19 -13.11
CA ARG A 20 -0.03 -3.90 -13.26
C ARG A 20 0.82 -3.83 -12.01
N ALA A 21 0.87 -2.67 -11.35
CA ALA A 21 1.57 -2.52 -10.07
C ALA A 21 0.95 -3.40 -8.96
N GLU A 22 -0.37 -3.48 -8.88
CA GLU A 22 -1.08 -4.35 -7.94
C GLU A 22 -0.74 -5.83 -8.19
N ALA A 23 -0.84 -6.28 -9.45
CA ALA A 23 -0.51 -7.65 -9.85
C ALA A 23 0.92 -8.05 -9.46
N LEU A 24 1.91 -7.20 -9.74
CA LEU A 24 3.31 -7.46 -9.37
C LEU A 24 3.50 -7.57 -7.85
N SER A 25 2.80 -6.74 -7.08
CA SER A 25 2.89 -6.78 -5.62
C SER A 25 2.27 -8.05 -5.04
N GLU A 26 1.15 -8.52 -5.60
CA GLU A 26 0.48 -9.77 -5.20
C GLU A 26 1.30 -11.01 -5.60
N GLU A 27 1.89 -11.03 -6.79
CA GLU A 27 2.80 -12.10 -7.22
C GLU A 27 4.00 -12.23 -6.28
N ALA A 28 4.58 -11.12 -5.86
CA ALA A 28 5.70 -11.11 -4.93
C ALA A 28 5.33 -11.65 -3.52
N LEU A 29 4.06 -11.54 -3.10
CA LEU A 29 3.59 -12.14 -1.84
C LEU A 29 3.64 -13.68 -1.85
N ALA A 30 3.58 -14.32 -3.03
CA ALA A 30 3.71 -15.77 -3.14
C ALA A 30 5.07 -16.31 -2.65
N PHE A 31 6.08 -15.45 -2.61
CA PHE A 31 7.42 -15.79 -2.10
C PHE A 31 7.58 -15.55 -0.60
N VAL A 32 6.57 -14.97 0.07
CA VAL A 32 6.58 -14.78 1.52
C VAL A 32 6.26 -16.09 2.21
N SER A 33 7.21 -16.62 2.97
CA SER A 33 7.04 -17.86 3.72
C SER A 33 6.40 -17.64 5.10
N GLY A 34 5.58 -18.60 5.53
CA GLY A 34 4.96 -18.62 6.86
C GLY A 34 3.55 -18.01 6.87
N THR A 35 2.94 -17.93 8.05
CA THR A 35 1.61 -17.35 8.21
C THR A 35 1.69 -15.83 8.21
N PHE A 36 1.04 -15.20 7.23
CA PHE A 36 0.92 -13.74 7.17
C PHE A 36 -0.50 -13.33 6.79
N TYR A 37 -0.82 -12.06 7.08
CA TYR A 37 -2.02 -11.39 6.62
C TYR A 37 -1.60 -10.21 5.75
N ALA A 38 -2.14 -10.14 4.53
CA ALA A 38 -1.89 -9.04 3.61
C ALA A 38 -3.17 -8.19 3.42
N ARG A 39 -3.00 -6.86 3.43
CA ARG A 39 -4.07 -5.91 3.15
C ARG A 39 -4.18 -5.66 1.66
N ARG A 40 -5.29 -6.08 1.07
CA ARG A 40 -5.61 -5.91 -0.36
C ARG A 40 -6.47 -4.68 -0.66
N ASP A 41 -6.81 -3.90 0.35
CA ASP A 41 -7.68 -2.73 0.25
C ASP A 41 -6.92 -1.41 0.11
N ILE A 42 -5.61 -1.38 0.40
CA ILE A 42 -4.83 -0.14 0.44
C ILE A 42 -4.47 0.36 -0.96
N GLY A 43 -4.11 -0.56 -1.87
CA GLY A 43 -3.60 -0.24 -3.20
C GLY A 43 -4.68 0.03 -4.25
N LYS A 44 -5.97 -0.12 -3.90
CA LYS A 44 -7.06 -0.01 -4.86
C LYS A 44 -7.14 1.38 -5.50
N PRO A 45 -7.48 1.49 -6.81
CA PRO A 45 -7.51 2.78 -7.52
C PRO A 45 -8.35 3.85 -6.82
N GLU A 46 -9.50 3.47 -6.27
CA GLU A 46 -10.39 4.36 -5.51
C GLU A 46 -9.74 4.86 -4.20
N VAL A 47 -8.99 4.01 -3.51
CA VAL A 47 -8.29 4.37 -2.27
C VAL A 47 -7.10 5.26 -2.55
N VAL A 48 -6.32 4.94 -3.59
CA VAL A 48 -5.19 5.77 -4.04
C VAL A 48 -5.69 7.15 -4.47
N ARG A 49 -6.76 7.21 -5.26
CA ARG A 49 -7.37 8.48 -5.71
C ARG A 49 -7.84 9.33 -4.53
N ALA A 50 -8.61 8.75 -3.61
CA ALA A 50 -9.11 9.47 -2.44
C ALA A 50 -7.95 10.03 -1.57
N LYS A 51 -6.84 9.29 -1.46
CA LYS A 51 -5.64 9.75 -0.75
C LYS A 51 -4.94 10.90 -1.49
N ALA A 52 -4.79 10.81 -2.81
CA ALA A 52 -4.19 11.85 -3.63
C ALA A 52 -4.99 13.16 -3.52
N GLU A 53 -6.30 13.11 -3.75
CA GLU A 53 -7.20 14.27 -3.62
C GLU A 53 -7.16 14.88 -2.22
N ARG A 54 -7.08 14.05 -1.17
CA ARG A 54 -6.92 14.53 0.20
C ARG A 54 -5.60 15.29 0.37
N MET A 55 -4.51 14.76 -0.16
CA MET A 55 -3.20 15.40 -0.06
C MET A 55 -3.13 16.71 -0.85
N GLU A 56 -3.79 16.78 -2.02
CA GLU A 56 -3.95 18.02 -2.78
C GLU A 56 -4.67 19.10 -1.96
N ARG A 57 -5.81 18.76 -1.33
CA ARG A 57 -6.54 19.68 -0.45
C ARG A 57 -5.73 20.13 0.76
N ILE A 58 -4.87 19.27 1.30
CA ILE A 58 -3.99 19.65 2.41
C ILE A 58 -2.93 20.62 1.93
N ARG A 59 -2.25 20.30 0.82
CA ARG A 59 -1.19 21.13 0.25
C ARG A 59 -1.70 22.49 -0.19
N SER A 60 -2.93 22.58 -0.71
CA SER A 60 -3.55 23.85 -1.08
C SER A 60 -3.92 24.75 0.12
N ARG A 61 -3.96 24.20 1.33
CA ARG A 61 -4.30 24.92 2.58
C ARG A 61 -3.07 25.34 3.38
N VAL A 62 -1.88 24.86 3.01
CA VAL A 62 -0.62 25.26 3.65
C VAL A 62 -0.05 26.42 2.83
N PRO A 63 0.05 27.65 3.37
CA PRO A 63 0.79 28.72 2.71
C PRO A 63 2.25 28.26 2.57
N GLY A 64 2.81 28.41 1.37
CA GLY A 64 4.23 28.18 1.10
C GLY A 64 5.13 29.21 1.76
#